data_AF-A0A947Y8Z4-F1
#
_entry.id   AF-A0A947Y8Z4-F1
#
_cell.length_a   1.000
_cell.length_b   1.000
_cell.length_c   1.000
_cell.angle_alpha   90.00
_cell.angle_beta   90.00
_cell.angle_gamma   90.00
#
_symmetry.space_group_name_H-M   'P 1'
#
loop_
_entity.id
_entity.type
_entity.pdbx_description
1 polymer ?
#
loop_
_entity_poly.entity_id
_entity_poly.type
_entity_poly.pdbx_seq_one_letter_code
_entity_poly.pdbx_strand_id
1 'polypeptide(L)' 'MDANEHTQFYLDQLKPLVGGVIEDAVRTDRDDFGDEFFGLAIRCKDGEVRHLIILADDEGNGPGSFEIVEGESHG' A
#
# COMPACT_ATOMS: atom_id res chain seq x y z
N MET A 1 -15.70 17.03 7.71
CA MET A 1 -15.81 15.79 6.91
C MET A 1 -16.27 14.72 7.85
N ASP A 2 -17.34 14.02 7.48
CA ASP A 2 -17.87 12.93 8.29
C ASP A 2 -16.89 11.74 8.24
N ALA A 3 -16.69 11.01 9.33
CA ALA A 3 -15.77 9.86 9.39
C ALA A 3 -16.05 8.80 8.30
N ASN A 4 -17.29 8.75 7.82
CA ASN A 4 -17.74 7.89 6.74
C ASN A 4 -17.15 8.31 5.37
N GLU A 5 -16.96 9.61 5.13
CA GLU A 5 -16.35 10.13 3.90
C GLU A 5 -14.86 9.78 3.82
N HIS A 6 -14.14 9.88 4.94
CA HIS A 6 -12.73 9.48 5.03
C HIS A 6 -12.55 7.98 4.76
N THR A 7 -13.40 7.15 5.36
CA THR A 7 -13.36 5.70 5.13
C THR A 7 -13.62 5.37 3.66
N GLN A 8 -14.61 6.01 3.05
CA GLN A 8 -14.95 5.77 1.66
C GLN A 8 -13.83 6.20 0.70
N PHE A 9 -13.13 7.31 0.99
CA PHE A 9 -11.97 7.75 0.22
C PHE A 9 -10.90 6.64 0.15
N TYR A 10 -10.50 6.07 1.28
CA TYR A 10 -9.49 5.01 1.30
C TYR A 10 -9.95 3.74 0.60
N LEU A 11 -11.22 3.34 0.80
CA LEU A 11 -11.79 2.19 0.09
C LEU A 11 -11.78 2.39 -1.43
N ASP A 12 -12.05 3.61 -1.90
CA ASP A 12 -12.02 3.93 -3.32
C ASP A 12 -10.59 3.83 -3.89
N GLN A 13 -9.57 4.25 -3.14
CA GLN A 13 -8.17 4.09 -3.55
C GLN A 13 -7.74 2.61 -3.61
N LEU A 14 -8.31 1.72 -2.79
CA LEU A 14 -7.98 0.28 -2.78
C LEU A 14 -8.67 -0.52 -3.90
N LYS A 15 -9.72 0.03 -4.55
CA LYS A 15 -10.47 -0.69 -5.60
C LYS A 15 -9.61 -1.33 -6.70
N PRO A 16 -8.54 -0.71 -7.21
CA PRO A 16 -7.69 -1.31 -8.24
C PRO A 16 -7.01 -2.62 -7.81
N LEU A 17 -6.82 -2.82 -6.50
CA LEU A 17 -6.16 -4.01 -5.94
C LEU A 17 -7.15 -5.17 -5.74
N VAL A 18 -8.46 -4.92 -5.79
CA VAL A 18 -9.49 -5.90 -5.42
C VAL A 18 -9.50 -7.09 -6.38
N GLY A 19 -9.20 -8.26 -5.81
CA GLY A 19 -9.10 -9.52 -6.53
C GLY A 19 -7.79 -9.68 -7.32
N GLY A 20 -6.78 -8.88 -7.03
CA GLY A 20 -5.39 -9.18 -7.36
C GLY A 20 -4.81 -10.30 -6.50
N VAL A 21 -3.62 -10.77 -6.87
CA VAL A 21 -2.87 -11.83 -6.18
C VAL A 21 -1.67 -11.21 -5.50
N ILE A 22 -1.49 -11.46 -4.20
CA ILE A 22 -0.25 -11.09 -3.50
C ILE A 22 0.87 -12.01 -4.00
N GLU A 23 1.92 -11.42 -4.56
CA GLU A 23 3.07 -12.15 -5.10
C GLU A 23 4.26 -12.16 -4.14
N ASP A 24 4.48 -11.05 -3.42
CA ASP A 24 5.59 -10.92 -2.48
C ASP A 24 5.31 -9.86 -1.40
N ALA A 25 6.15 -9.86 -0.36
CA ALA A 25 6.30 -8.75 0.56
C ALA A 25 7.38 -7.79 0.04
N VAL A 26 7.14 -6.49 0.17
CA VAL A 26 8.09 -5.45 -0.24
C VAL A 26 8.47 -4.56 0.93
N ARG A 27 9.63 -3.90 0.80
CA ARG A 27 10.07 -2.84 1.71
C ARG A 27 10.57 -1.66 0.90
N THR A 28 10.41 -0.44 1.44
CA THR A 28 11.01 0.75 0.85
C THR A 28 12.51 0.78 1.12
N ASP A 29 13.23 1.63 0.40
CA ASP A 29 14.57 2.01 0.83
C ASP A 29 14.51 2.71 2.19
N ARG A 30 15.60 2.63 2.94
CA ARG A 30 15.75 3.39 4.19
C ARG A 30 15.89 4.87 3.87
N ASP A 31 15.13 5.70 4.56
CA ASP A 31 15.27 7.14 4.48
C ASP A 31 16.52 7.65 5.24
N ASP A 32 16.70 8.97 5.26
CA ASP A 32 17.84 9.62 5.94
C ASP A 32 17.84 9.43 7.47
N PHE A 33 16.71 9.01 8.05
CA PHE A 33 16.56 8.72 9.48
C PHE A 33 16.70 7.22 9.78
N GLY A 34 16.80 6.39 8.74
CA GLY A 34 16.95 4.95 8.84
C GLY A 34 15.63 4.19 8.91
N ASP A 35 14.51 4.88 8.66
CA ASP A 35 13.17 4.31 8.67
C ASP A 35 12.88 3.65 7.32
N GLU A 36 12.24 2.48 7.37
CA GLU A 36 11.74 1.77 6.19
C GLU A 36 10.29 1.37 6.40
N PHE A 37 9.49 1.43 5.32
CA PHE A 37 8.11 0.98 5.33
C PHE A 37 8.00 -0.38 4.65
N PHE A 38 6.97 -1.13 5.03
CA PHE A 38 6.71 -2.47 4.51
C PHE A 38 5.39 -2.50 3.77
N GLY A 39 5.27 -3.44 2.83
CA GLY A 39 4.11 -3.54 1.97
C GLY A 39 3.97 -4.87 1.26
N LEU A 40 3.08 -4.89 0.27
CA LEU A 40 2.77 -6.05 -0.55
C LEU A 40 2.89 -5.72 -2.03
N ALA A 41 3.53 -6.59 -2.81
CA ALA A 41 3.43 -6.58 -4.26
C ALA A 41 2.18 -7.37 -4.68
N ILE A 42 1.28 -6.71 -5.41
CA ILE A 42 -0.01 -7.28 -5.80
C ILE A 42 -0.13 -7.23 -7.32
N ARG A 43 -0.23 -8.40 -7.96
CA ARG A 43 -0.59 -8.51 -9.38
C ARG A 43 -2.09 -8.30 -9.53
N CYS A 44 -2.46 -7.18 -10.14
CA CYS A 44 -3.83 -6.77 -10.41
C CYS A 44 -4.44 -7.53 -11.60
N LYS A 45 -5.76 -7.43 -11.75
CA LYS A 45 -6.50 -8.12 -12.83
C LYS A 45 -6.20 -7.59 -14.23
N ASP A 46 -5.69 -6.36 -14.32
CA ASP A 46 -5.20 -5.76 -15.55
C ASP A 46 -3.81 -6.29 -15.95
N GLY A 47 -3.17 -7.11 -15.10
CA GLY A 47 -1.84 -7.69 -15.34
C GLY A 47 -0.70 -6.85 -14.76
N GLU A 48 -0.99 -5.61 -14.33
CA GLU A 48 0.00 -4.71 -13.73
C GLU A 48 0.31 -5.12 -12.29
N VAL A 49 1.54 -4.89 -11.86
CA VAL A 49 1.96 -5.07 -10.46
C VAL A 49 1.91 -3.72 -9.75
N ARG A 50 1.24 -3.69 -8.60
CA ARG A 50 1.14 -2.50 -7.75
C ARG A 50 1.64 -2.83 -6.36
N HIS A 51 2.44 -1.93 -5.80
CA HIS A 51 2.97 -2.05 -4.45
C HIS A 51 2.08 -1.27 -3.50
N LEU A 52 1.49 -1.96 -2.51
CA LEU A 52 0.76 -1.35 -1.41
C LEU A 52 1.70 -1.19 -0.23
N ILE A 53 2.14 0.03 0.06
CA ILE A 53 3.02 0.36 1.20
C ILE A 53 2.17 0.80 2.38
N ILE A 54 2.40 0.20 3.55
CA ILE A 54 1.68 0.51 4.78
C ILE A 54 2.47 1.57 5.54
N LEU A 55 1.86 2.73 5.73
CA LEU A 55 2.42 3.89 6.43
C LEU A 55 1.90 3.90 7.87
N ALA A 56 2.21 2.84 8.60
CA ALA A 56 2.04 2.82 10.05
C ALA A 56 3.37 3.21 10.68
N ASP A 57 3.37 4.23 11.52
CA ASP A 57 4.50 4.47 12.42
C ASP A 57 4.61 3.32 13.44
N ASP A 58 5.80 3.14 14.00
CA ASP A 58 6.11 2.15 15.03
C ASP A 58 5.30 2.36 16.33
N GLU A 59 4.82 3.58 16.55
CA GLU A 59 3.96 3.95 17.67
C GLU A 59 2.47 3.60 17.47
N GLY A 60 2.04 3.27 16.25
CA GLY A 60 0.67 2.87 15.94
C GLY A 60 -0.38 3.99 16.11
N ASN A 61 0.03 5.25 15.99
CA ASN A 61 -0.77 6.40 16.43
C ASN A 61 -1.67 7.02 15.35
N GLY A 62 -1.73 6.43 14.15
CA GLY A 62 -2.63 6.85 13.06
C GLY A 62 -3.65 5.79 12.68
N PRO A 63 -4.72 6.14 11.93
CA PRO A 63 -5.70 5.18 11.39
C PRO A 63 -5.12 4.15 10.38
N GLY A 64 -3.79 4.04 10.27
CA GLY A 64 -3.09 3.41 9.18
C GLY A 64 -3.28 4.22 7.90
N SER A 65 -2.20 4.69 7.29
CA SER A 65 -2.24 5.20 5.91
C SER A 65 -1.55 4.20 4.99
N PHE A 66 -1.75 4.36 3.69
CA PHE A 66 -1.05 3.54 2.70
C PHE A 66 -0.77 4.34 1.43
N GLU A 67 0.19 3.87 0.67
CA GLU A 67 0.51 4.37 -0.66
C GLU A 67 0.43 3.22 -1.68
N ILE A 68 -0.05 3.53 -2.89
CA ILE A 68 -0.02 2.60 -4.02
C ILE A 68 0.98 3.14 -5.04
N VAL A 69 2.04 2.39 -5.26
CA VAL A 69 3.11 2.71 -6.21
C VAL A 69 3.07 1.72 -7.37
N GLU A 70 3.33 2.17 -8.59
CA GLU A 70 3.53 1.28 -9.73
C GLU A 70 4.84 0.52 -9.54
N GLY A 71 4.78 -0.81 -9.64
CA GLY A 71 5.91 -1.71 -9.42
C GLY A 71 6.28 -2.48 -10.67
N GLU A 72 7.56 -2.80 -10.82
CA GLU A 72 8.01 -3.76 -11.83
C GLU A 72 7.82 -5.19 -11.30
N SER A 73 7.32 -6.10 -12.14
CA SER A 73 7.27 -7.53 -11.80
C SER A 73 8.68 -8.10 -11.83
N HIS A 74 9.26 -8.40 -10.67
CA HIS A 74 10.46 -9.21 -10.58
C HIS A 74 10.04 -10.69 -10.57
N GLY A 75 10.02 -11.28 -11.77
CA GLY A 75 9.75 -12.71 -11.98
C GLY A 75 10.89 -13.62 -11.54
#